data_AF-A0ABD2VFT4-F1
#
_entry.id   AF-A0ABD2VFT4-F1
#
_cell.length_a   1.000
_cell.length_b   1.000
_cell.length_c   1.000
_cell.angle_alpha   90.00
_cell.angle_beta   90.00
_cell.angle_gamma   90.00
#
_symmetry.space_group_name_H-M   'P 1'
#
loop_
_entity.id
_entity.type
_entity.pdbx_description
1 polymer ?
#
loop_
_entity_poly.entity_id
_entity_poly.type
_entity_poly.pdbx_seq_one_letter_code
_entity_poly.pdbx_strand_id
1 'polypeptide(L)'
;MASLVGPPEIHGKQKSLPVSTITTTTTNNPFIDLMVANFNSTQVQNPSNMGYTENMSATYLSTTNPCLDFFFHVVNDTPPKSLIQYLHRAWDHNPLTALKLICNLRGVRGTGKSDKESYYTAALWLHQFHPKTLACNLESLVNFGYFKDLPEILYRLLEGPDVRKRAKKEKSSRKMKRVKAENRDWRPFGFGGGLNASIDKGVKKIEMAKKAFDRYRVDPDYKFFHDRVSDLFANCLKLDLDLLRAEKLTEISLAAKWCPSLDSSFDKRTLLCETIAKKVFPRELCPEYEGIEDAHYAYRVRDQLRKQVLVPLRVALELPEVYIGRKDWGSIPYNRVASVAMKIYKEKFMKYDEDRFKEYLEKVKQGKAKIAAGALLPHQIIGALNDTDDGGQVAEL
;
A
#
# COMPACT_ATOMS: atom_id res chain seq x y z
N MET A 1 10.03 4.86 -16.97
CA MET A 1 10.04 3.91 -15.82
C MET A 1 10.83 4.56 -14.70
N ALA A 2 10.23 4.82 -13.54
CA ALA A 2 10.98 5.33 -12.39
C ALA A 2 11.96 4.25 -11.91
N SER A 3 13.26 4.56 -11.93
CA SER A 3 14.30 3.68 -11.41
C SER A 3 14.42 3.87 -9.89
N LEU A 4 14.64 2.79 -9.15
CA LEU A 4 15.01 2.89 -7.74
C LEU A 4 16.33 3.67 -7.65
N VAL A 5 16.28 4.86 -7.05
CA VAL A 5 17.47 5.68 -6.81
C VAL A 5 18.41 4.98 -5.84
N GLY A 6 17.87 4.14 -4.94
CA GLY A 6 18.64 3.48 -3.89
C GLY A 6 18.91 4.42 -2.71
N PRO A 7 19.67 3.96 -1.70
CA PRO A 7 20.06 4.81 -0.57
C PRO A 7 20.95 5.98 -1.03
N PRO A 8 20.74 7.23 -0.57
CA PRO A 8 21.62 8.33 -0.92
C PRO A 8 23.10 8.07 -0.57
N GLU A 9 23.35 7.27 0.47
CA GLU A 9 24.66 6.97 1.03
C GLU A 9 25.58 6.15 0.09
N ILE A 10 25.01 5.42 -0.89
CA ILE A 10 25.78 4.59 -1.82
C ILE A 10 26.35 5.35 -3.03
N HIS A 11 25.91 6.59 -3.27
CA HIS A 11 26.30 7.36 -4.45
C HIS A 11 27.72 7.96 -4.37
N GLY A 12 28.37 7.90 -3.19
CA GLY A 12 29.71 8.47 -2.96
C GLY A 12 30.88 7.48 -2.95
N LYS A 13 30.64 6.17 -3.14
CA LYS A 13 31.70 5.15 -3.08
C LYS A 13 31.59 4.11 -4.20
N GLN A 14 31.86 4.53 -5.44
CA GLN A 14 32.30 3.58 -6.48
C GLN A 14 33.83 3.70 -6.62
N LYS A 15 34.55 2.87 -5.88
CA LYS A 15 35.95 2.56 -6.17
C LYS A 15 35.95 1.18 -6.81
N SER A 16 36.15 1.13 -8.12
CA SER A 16 36.33 -0.10 -8.89
C SER A 16 37.55 -0.86 -8.34
N LEU A 17 37.38 -2.13 -7.97
CA LEU A 17 38.48 -3.03 -7.69
C LEU A 17 38.93 -3.71 -9.01
N PRO A 18 40.23 -3.88 -9.25
CA PRO A 18 40.74 -4.45 -10.50
C PRO A 18 40.62 -5.97 -10.51
N VAL A 19 40.34 -6.51 -11.69
CA VAL A 19 40.34 -7.95 -11.98
C VAL A 19 41.78 -8.37 -12.24
N SER A 20 42.30 -9.31 -11.45
CA SER A 20 43.61 -9.94 -11.68
C SER A 20 43.46 -11.16 -12.58
N THR A 21 44.17 -11.14 -13.71
CA THR A 21 44.34 -12.27 -14.64
C THR A 21 45.36 -13.27 -14.07
N ILE A 22 45.00 -14.55 -14.02
CA ILE A 22 45.93 -15.66 -13.79
C ILE A 22 46.05 -16.45 -15.08
N THR A 23 47.29 -16.66 -15.52
CA THR A 23 47.69 -17.43 -16.71
C THR A 23 48.15 -18.82 -16.27
N THR A 24 47.64 -19.90 -16.87
CA THR A 24 48.35 -21.19 -16.96
C THR A 24 47.82 -22.06 -18.10
N THR A 25 48.71 -22.33 -19.06
CA THR A 25 48.92 -23.52 -19.92
C THR A 25 47.79 -24.52 -20.20
N THR A 26 47.24 -24.38 -21.41
CA THR A 26 46.78 -25.35 -22.43
C THR A 26 46.67 -26.85 -22.12
N THR A 27 45.42 -27.34 -22.21
CA THR A 27 45.02 -28.36 -23.19
C THR A 27 44.11 -27.71 -24.25
N ASN A 28 44.21 -28.12 -25.52
CA ASN A 28 43.64 -27.41 -26.69
C ASN A 28 42.09 -27.43 -26.82
N ASN A 29 41.34 -27.36 -25.72
CA ASN A 29 39.91 -27.06 -25.76
C ASN A 29 39.44 -26.35 -24.47
N PRO A 30 39.22 -25.01 -24.49
CA PRO A 30 38.91 -24.23 -23.29
C PRO A 30 37.60 -24.64 -22.61
N PHE A 31 36.68 -25.30 -23.34
CA PHE A 31 35.43 -25.81 -22.78
C PHE A 31 35.62 -27.06 -21.90
N ILE A 32 36.55 -27.94 -22.28
CA ILE A 32 36.84 -29.18 -21.55
C ILE A 32 37.61 -28.87 -20.26
N ASP A 33 38.56 -27.93 -20.32
CA ASP A 33 39.34 -27.51 -19.14
C ASP A 33 38.43 -26.85 -18.08
N LEU A 34 37.45 -26.05 -18.51
CA LEU A 34 36.42 -25.46 -17.65
C LEU A 34 35.49 -26.52 -17.03
N MET A 35 35.14 -27.59 -17.77
CA MET A 35 34.33 -28.68 -17.22
C MET A 35 35.11 -29.48 -16.18
N VAL A 36 36.37 -29.84 -16.45
CA VAL A 36 37.20 -30.67 -15.55
C VAL A 36 37.56 -29.91 -14.26
N ALA A 37 37.87 -28.61 -14.35
CA ALA A 37 38.12 -27.77 -13.17
C ALA A 37 36.90 -27.66 -12.24
N ASN A 38 35.70 -27.59 -12.82
CA ASN A 38 34.44 -27.55 -12.07
C ASN A 38 34.02 -28.92 -11.53
N PHE A 39 34.34 -30.00 -12.23
CA PHE A 39 33.94 -31.36 -11.83
C PHE A 39 34.73 -31.86 -10.61
N ASN A 40 36.02 -31.52 -10.51
CA ASN A 40 36.91 -31.98 -9.43
C ASN A 40 36.95 -31.05 -8.20
N SER A 41 36.25 -29.91 -8.22
CA SER A 41 36.18 -28.97 -7.08
C SER A 41 35.05 -29.28 -6.09
N THR A 42 34.44 -30.46 -6.18
CA THR A 42 33.49 -30.95 -5.16
C THR A 42 34.24 -31.39 -3.91
N GLN A 43 34.81 -30.42 -3.18
CA GLN A 43 34.82 -30.54 -1.73
C GLN A 43 33.35 -30.56 -1.30
N VAL A 44 32.80 -31.76 -1.14
CA VAL A 44 31.56 -31.97 -0.40
C VAL A 44 31.85 -31.51 1.03
N GLN A 45 31.68 -30.21 1.28
CA GLN A 45 31.47 -29.73 2.63
C GLN A 45 30.16 -30.39 3.07
N ASN A 46 30.23 -31.28 4.07
CA ASN A 46 29.06 -31.76 4.77
C ASN A 46 28.11 -30.57 5.02
N PRO A 47 26.81 -30.64 4.68
CA PRO A 47 25.91 -29.51 4.82
C PRO A 47 25.63 -29.28 6.30
N SER A 48 26.57 -28.64 6.97
CA SER A 48 26.55 -28.23 8.38
C SER A 48 25.50 -27.16 8.66
N ASN A 49 24.77 -26.73 7.63
CA ASN A 49 23.79 -25.64 7.66
C ASN A 49 22.42 -26.07 7.12
N MET A 50 22.04 -27.33 7.34
CA MET A 50 20.70 -27.85 7.04
C MET A 50 19.86 -28.03 8.31
N GLY A 51 18.57 -27.76 8.19
CA GLY A 51 17.57 -27.94 9.23
C GLY A 51 16.20 -28.28 8.62
N TYR A 52 15.15 -28.18 9.42
CA TYR A 52 13.80 -28.52 9.01
C TYR A 52 12.89 -27.28 9.03
N THR A 53 12.00 -27.16 8.04
CA THR A 53 10.89 -26.18 8.07
C THR A 53 9.84 -26.59 9.10
N GLU A 54 8.85 -25.73 9.36
CA GLU A 54 7.70 -26.04 10.23
C GLU A 54 6.94 -27.31 9.79
N ASN A 55 7.03 -27.69 8.51
CA ASN A 55 6.44 -28.90 7.95
C ASN A 55 7.42 -30.08 7.87
N MET A 56 8.53 -30.04 8.62
CA MET A 56 9.57 -31.08 8.65
C MET A 56 10.27 -31.34 7.32
N SER A 57 10.19 -30.42 6.35
CA SER A 57 10.95 -30.53 5.11
C SER A 57 12.38 -30.06 5.31
N ALA A 58 13.34 -30.78 4.74
CA ALA A 58 14.75 -30.40 4.80
C ALA A 58 14.97 -29.06 4.05
N THR A 59 15.65 -28.12 4.69
CA THR A 59 16.00 -26.82 4.11
C THR A 59 17.34 -26.32 4.64
N TYR A 60 17.94 -25.35 3.98
CA TYR A 60 19.14 -24.68 4.52
C TYR A 60 18.72 -23.70 5.61
N LEU A 61 19.41 -23.72 6.75
CA LEU A 61 19.21 -22.79 7.88
C LEU A 61 19.69 -21.37 7.54
N SER A 62 20.69 -21.27 6.66
CA SER A 62 21.11 -20.02 6.03
C SER A 62 21.78 -20.33 4.70
N THR A 63 21.65 -19.42 3.75
CA THR A 63 22.27 -19.50 2.43
C THR A 63 23.64 -18.82 2.38
N THR A 64 24.18 -18.39 3.53
CA THR A 64 25.39 -17.54 3.68
C THR A 64 25.28 -16.13 3.10
N ASN A 65 24.21 -15.82 2.37
CA ASN A 65 23.88 -14.49 1.87
C ASN A 65 22.68 -13.90 2.63
N PRO A 66 22.87 -12.86 3.46
CA PRO A 66 21.79 -12.27 4.24
C PRO A 66 20.59 -11.76 3.44
N CYS A 67 20.81 -11.30 2.20
CA CYS A 67 19.73 -10.85 1.33
C CYS A 67 18.88 -12.03 0.82
N LEU A 68 19.51 -13.18 0.58
CA LEU A 68 18.81 -14.38 0.15
C LEU A 68 18.07 -15.03 1.33
N ASP A 69 18.66 -15.00 2.53
CA ASP A 69 18.00 -15.40 3.77
C ASP A 69 16.75 -14.55 4.04
N PHE A 70 16.85 -13.22 3.87
CA PHE A 70 15.69 -12.33 3.91
C PHE A 70 14.63 -12.77 2.89
N PHE A 71 15.03 -13.07 1.65
CA PHE A 71 14.10 -13.48 0.61
C PHE A 71 13.43 -14.83 0.90
N PHE A 72 14.05 -15.79 1.55
CA PHE A 72 13.39 -17.08 1.83
C PHE A 72 12.63 -17.10 3.15
N HIS A 73 13.19 -16.52 4.22
CA HIS A 73 12.62 -16.65 5.55
C HIS A 73 11.57 -15.60 5.89
N VAL A 74 11.52 -14.48 5.17
CA VAL A 74 10.45 -13.49 5.35
C VAL A 74 9.25 -13.89 4.52
N VAL A 75 8.22 -14.42 5.20
CA VAL A 75 6.95 -14.84 4.62
C VAL A 75 5.79 -14.19 5.36
N ASN A 76 4.57 -14.36 4.83
CA ASN A 76 3.37 -13.94 5.54
C ASN A 76 3.39 -14.52 6.96
N ASP A 77 2.98 -13.71 7.94
CA ASP A 77 2.98 -14.03 9.38
C ASP A 77 4.35 -14.11 10.08
N THR A 78 5.44 -13.75 9.40
CA THR A 78 6.74 -13.58 10.07
C THR A 78 6.64 -12.50 11.17
N PRO A 79 7.10 -12.79 12.41
CA PRO A 79 7.06 -11.81 13.50
C PRO A 79 7.86 -10.54 13.16
N PRO A 80 7.36 -9.34 13.50
CA PRO A 80 8.04 -8.07 13.21
C PRO A 80 9.48 -7.99 13.72
N LYS A 81 9.76 -8.61 14.88
CA LYS A 81 11.11 -8.63 15.46
C LYS A 81 12.10 -9.41 14.59
N SER A 82 11.70 -10.60 14.13
CA SER A 82 12.51 -11.44 13.26
C SER A 82 12.73 -10.78 11.90
N LEU A 83 11.67 -10.17 11.34
CA LEU A 83 11.76 -9.38 10.11
C LEU A 83 12.84 -8.29 10.24
N ILE A 84 12.81 -7.51 11.32
CA ILE A 84 13.77 -6.42 11.56
C ILE A 84 15.20 -6.96 11.65
N GLN A 85 15.42 -8.12 12.27
CA GLN A 85 16.74 -8.75 12.33
C GLN A 85 17.26 -9.13 10.94
N TYR A 86 16.40 -9.73 10.10
CA TYR A 86 16.78 -10.01 8.71
C TYR A 86 17.02 -8.73 7.90
N LEU A 87 16.23 -7.67 8.14
CA LEU A 87 16.44 -6.37 7.50
C LEU A 87 17.81 -5.78 7.82
N HIS A 88 18.20 -5.75 9.10
CA HIS A 88 19.52 -5.25 9.50
C HIS A 88 20.63 -6.01 8.78
N ARG A 89 20.61 -7.35 8.83
CA ARG A 89 21.65 -8.17 8.17
C ARG A 89 21.67 -7.98 6.65
N ALA A 90 20.50 -7.95 6.01
CA ALA A 90 20.40 -7.74 4.57
C ALA A 90 20.87 -6.34 4.15
N TRP A 91 20.55 -5.32 4.95
CA TRP A 91 20.94 -3.95 4.70
C TRP A 91 22.45 -3.74 4.88
N ASP A 92 23.02 -4.25 5.96
CA ASP A 92 24.47 -4.16 6.22
C ASP A 92 25.28 -4.87 5.12
N HIS A 93 24.74 -5.95 4.55
CA HIS A 93 25.35 -6.68 3.44
C HIS A 93 25.21 -5.95 2.09
N ASN A 94 23.99 -5.60 1.69
CA ASN A 94 23.75 -4.85 0.45
C ASN A 94 22.46 -4.00 0.56
N PRO A 95 22.60 -2.69 0.84
CA PRO A 95 21.46 -1.78 1.02
C PRO A 95 20.53 -1.69 -0.20
N LEU A 96 21.07 -1.71 -1.42
CA LEU A 96 20.27 -1.60 -2.64
C LEU A 96 19.43 -2.87 -2.87
N THR A 97 20.03 -4.04 -2.67
CA THR A 97 19.31 -5.31 -2.75
C THR A 97 18.29 -5.43 -1.64
N ALA A 98 18.62 -5.03 -0.42
CA ALA A 98 17.66 -4.97 0.69
C ALA A 98 16.45 -4.07 0.36
N LEU A 99 16.68 -2.87 -0.22
CA LEU A 99 15.58 -2.00 -0.66
C LEU A 99 14.71 -2.65 -1.75
N LYS A 100 15.32 -3.32 -2.72
CA LYS A 100 14.59 -4.09 -3.75
C LYS A 100 13.75 -5.21 -3.12
N LEU A 101 14.27 -5.89 -2.11
CA LEU A 101 13.56 -6.93 -1.37
C LEU A 101 12.38 -6.35 -0.57
N ILE A 102 12.52 -5.16 0.02
CA ILE A 102 11.40 -4.45 0.66
C ILE A 102 10.30 -4.14 -0.37
N CYS A 103 10.66 -3.66 -1.56
CA CYS A 103 9.70 -3.48 -2.65
C CYS A 103 9.04 -4.81 -3.08
N ASN A 104 9.81 -5.90 -3.11
CA ASN A 104 9.31 -7.24 -3.43
C ASN A 104 8.30 -7.76 -2.40
N LEU A 105 8.43 -7.41 -1.10
CA LEU A 105 7.39 -7.76 -0.12
C LEU A 105 6.04 -7.21 -0.54
N ARG A 106 6.02 -5.97 -1.03
CA ARG A 106 4.77 -5.30 -1.39
C ARG A 106 4.20 -5.73 -2.73
N GLY A 107 5.05 -6.10 -3.68
CA GLY A 107 4.71 -6.34 -5.09
C GLY A 107 3.40 -7.12 -5.25
N VAL A 108 2.36 -6.42 -5.74
CA VAL A 108 0.98 -6.93 -5.83
C VAL A 108 0.56 -7.38 -7.23
N ARG A 109 1.36 -7.05 -8.26
CA ARG A 109 1.03 -7.28 -9.67
C ARG A 109 1.85 -8.43 -10.25
N GLY A 110 1.97 -9.52 -9.49
CA GLY A 110 2.79 -10.69 -9.86
C GLY A 110 4.31 -10.47 -9.72
N THR A 111 4.74 -9.33 -9.19
CA THR A 111 6.17 -8.96 -9.06
C THR A 111 6.75 -9.22 -7.67
N GLY A 112 5.95 -9.73 -6.74
CA GLY A 112 6.33 -9.85 -5.34
C GLY A 112 5.42 -10.76 -4.52
N LYS A 113 5.63 -10.73 -3.19
CA LYS A 113 4.97 -11.62 -2.22
C LYS A 113 3.59 -11.13 -1.79
N SER A 114 3.25 -9.87 -2.07
CA SER A 114 2.02 -9.22 -1.62
C SER A 114 1.81 -9.26 -0.09
N ASP A 115 2.91 -9.32 0.68
CA ASP A 115 2.91 -9.25 2.13
C ASP A 115 2.87 -7.79 2.60
N LYS A 116 1.66 -7.30 2.83
CA LYS A 116 1.42 -5.92 3.27
C LYS A 116 1.97 -5.64 4.69
N GLU A 117 1.90 -6.60 5.62
CA GLU A 117 2.23 -6.31 7.03
C GLU A 117 3.75 -6.31 7.23
N SER A 118 4.47 -7.23 6.59
CA SER A 118 5.93 -7.19 6.55
C SER A 118 6.42 -5.96 5.80
N TYR A 119 5.76 -5.57 4.71
CA TYR A 119 6.09 -4.32 4.01
C TYR A 119 5.94 -3.09 4.90
N TYR A 120 4.81 -2.91 5.61
CA TYR A 120 4.65 -1.76 6.49
C TYR A 120 5.64 -1.77 7.65
N THR A 121 5.96 -2.95 8.19
CA THR A 121 7.00 -3.06 9.23
C THR A 121 8.37 -2.63 8.68
N ALA A 122 8.72 -3.07 7.47
CA ALA A 122 9.94 -2.65 6.79
C ALA A 122 9.96 -1.16 6.44
N ALA A 123 8.82 -0.57 6.05
CA ALA A 123 8.71 0.86 5.78
C ALA A 123 8.88 1.71 7.04
N LEU A 124 8.34 1.27 8.19
CA LEU A 124 8.57 1.92 9.48
C LEU A 124 10.03 1.82 9.92
N TRP A 125 10.65 0.65 9.71
CA TRP A 125 12.09 0.46 9.93
C TRP A 125 12.93 1.39 9.04
N LEU A 126 12.60 1.52 7.75
CA LEU A 126 13.25 2.47 6.86
C LEU A 126 13.07 3.92 7.33
N HIS A 127 11.89 4.31 7.81
CA HIS A 127 11.70 5.65 8.37
C HIS A 127 12.58 5.90 9.60
N GLN A 128 12.78 4.88 10.45
CA GLN A 128 13.56 5.00 11.67
C GLN A 128 15.07 5.10 11.42
N PHE A 129 15.61 4.32 10.48
CA PHE A 129 17.05 4.21 10.26
C PHE A 129 17.55 4.91 8.97
N HIS A 130 16.69 5.00 7.95
CA HIS A 130 17.03 5.53 6.62
C HIS A 130 15.89 6.41 6.03
N PRO A 131 15.47 7.48 6.76
CA PRO A 131 14.28 8.27 6.40
C PRO A 131 14.37 8.89 5.00
N LYS A 132 15.57 9.32 4.60
CA LYS A 132 15.83 9.87 3.25
C LYS A 132 15.61 8.83 2.16
N THR A 133 16.05 7.59 2.39
CA THR A 133 15.87 6.50 1.43
C THR A 133 14.39 6.19 1.22
N LEU A 134 13.60 6.17 2.29
CA LEU A 134 12.15 5.98 2.19
C LEU A 134 11.48 7.12 1.39
N ALA A 135 11.82 8.37 1.72
CA ALA A 135 11.18 9.55 1.15
C ALA A 135 11.59 9.84 -0.30
N CYS A 136 12.82 9.51 -0.70
CA CYS A 136 13.30 9.70 -2.06
C CYS A 136 12.82 8.63 -3.05
N ASN A 137 12.47 7.42 -2.56
CA ASN A 137 12.06 6.29 -3.41
C ASN A 137 10.53 6.11 -3.48
N LEU A 138 9.74 7.11 -3.08
CA LEU A 138 8.27 7.05 -3.03
C LEU A 138 7.62 6.61 -4.35
N GLU A 139 8.07 7.17 -5.49
CA GLU A 139 7.54 6.80 -6.82
C GLU A 139 7.74 5.31 -7.11
N SER A 140 8.93 4.78 -6.81
CA SER A 140 9.21 3.36 -6.97
C SER A 140 8.35 2.51 -6.05
N LEU A 141 8.20 2.90 -4.78
CA LEU A 141 7.37 2.19 -3.81
C LEU A 141 5.90 2.12 -4.27
N VAL A 142 5.36 3.22 -4.81
CA VAL A 142 4.00 3.27 -5.36
C VAL A 142 3.85 2.40 -6.61
N ASN A 143 4.88 2.33 -7.45
CA ASN A 143 4.85 1.50 -8.66
C ASN A 143 4.79 0.00 -8.33
N PHE A 144 5.53 -0.45 -7.32
CA PHE A 144 5.48 -1.84 -6.85
C PHE A 144 4.21 -2.14 -6.02
N GLY A 145 3.76 -1.17 -5.21
CA GLY A 145 2.56 -1.26 -4.38
C GLY A 145 1.39 -0.45 -4.92
N TYR A 146 0.85 0.43 -4.07
CA TYR A 146 -0.21 1.38 -4.41
C TYR A 146 0.03 2.74 -3.73
N PHE A 147 -0.56 3.80 -4.30
CA PHE A 147 -0.63 5.12 -3.65
C PHE A 147 -1.24 5.07 -2.23
N LYS A 148 -2.13 4.10 -1.95
CA LYS A 148 -2.71 3.87 -0.63
C LYS A 148 -1.66 3.62 0.47
N ASP A 149 -0.52 3.06 0.10
CA ASP A 149 0.48 2.65 1.06
C ASP A 149 1.11 3.87 1.75
N LEU A 150 1.19 5.02 1.07
CA LEU A 150 1.77 6.25 1.60
C LEU A 150 0.99 6.83 2.79
N PRO A 151 -0.33 7.11 2.70
CA PRO A 151 -1.11 7.56 3.85
C PRO A 151 -1.23 6.47 4.92
N GLU A 152 -1.12 5.18 4.57
CA GLU A 152 -1.06 4.10 5.57
C GLU A 152 0.23 4.11 6.38
N ILE A 153 1.39 4.36 5.75
CA ILE A 153 2.67 4.52 6.45
C ILE A 153 2.61 5.73 7.39
N LEU A 154 2.15 6.90 6.91
CA LEU A 154 1.96 8.09 7.74
C LEU A 154 1.04 7.81 8.94
N TYR A 155 -0.04 7.07 8.71
CA TYR A 155 -0.97 6.69 9.76
C TYR A 155 -0.31 5.80 10.82
N ARG A 156 0.48 4.80 10.40
CA ARG A 156 1.20 3.90 11.31
C ARG A 156 2.34 4.60 12.05
N LEU A 157 2.98 5.60 11.46
CA LEU A 157 3.97 6.44 12.16
C LEU A 157 3.34 7.23 13.31
N LEU A 158 2.09 7.68 13.16
CA LEU A 158 1.36 8.41 14.20
C LEU A 158 0.78 7.48 15.28
N GLU A 159 0.08 6.42 14.88
CA GLU A 159 -0.65 5.56 15.83
C GLU A 159 0.11 4.31 16.29
N GLY A 160 1.21 3.99 15.63
CA GLY A 160 2.00 2.79 15.86
C GLY A 160 1.70 1.64 14.87
N PRO A 161 2.57 0.62 14.83
CA PRO A 161 2.56 -0.43 13.80
C PRO A 161 1.29 -1.31 13.83
N ASP A 162 0.73 -1.59 15.01
CA ASP A 162 -0.41 -2.50 15.18
C ASP A 162 -1.78 -1.81 15.17
N VAL A 163 -1.85 -0.54 14.74
CA VAL A 163 -3.08 0.25 14.79
C VAL A 163 -4.26 -0.43 14.08
N ARG A 164 -4.03 -1.08 12.93
CA ARG A 164 -5.08 -1.80 12.19
C ARG A 164 -5.56 -3.05 12.92
N LYS A 165 -4.66 -3.77 13.60
CA LYS A 165 -5.02 -4.94 14.42
C LYS A 165 -5.87 -4.51 15.63
N ARG A 166 -5.48 -3.43 16.33
CA ARG A 166 -6.27 -2.86 17.43
C ARG A 166 -7.67 -2.43 16.98
N ALA A 167 -7.75 -1.70 15.86
CA ALA A 167 -9.03 -1.27 15.29
C ALA A 167 -9.94 -2.45 14.91
N LYS A 168 -9.37 -3.54 14.34
CA LYS A 168 -10.13 -4.76 14.02
C LYS A 168 -10.68 -5.43 15.29
N LYS A 169 -9.85 -5.58 16.33
CA LYS A 169 -10.25 -6.14 17.64
C LYS A 169 -11.37 -5.32 18.28
N GLU A 170 -11.27 -3.98 18.27
CA GLU A 170 -12.34 -3.10 18.76
C GLU A 170 -13.65 -3.25 17.97
N LYS A 171 -13.57 -3.35 16.63
CA LYS A 171 -14.77 -3.52 15.81
C LYS A 171 -15.46 -4.85 16.11
N SER A 172 -14.69 -5.94 16.22
CA SER A 172 -15.22 -7.26 16.57
C SER A 172 -15.85 -7.28 17.97
N SER A 173 -15.22 -6.64 18.96
CA SER A 173 -15.77 -6.56 20.31
C SER A 173 -17.06 -5.73 20.36
N ARG A 174 -17.13 -4.63 19.59
CA ARG A 174 -18.37 -3.83 19.44
C ARG A 174 -19.49 -4.62 18.76
N LYS A 175 -19.18 -5.38 17.69
CA LYS A 175 -20.16 -6.25 17.03
C LYS A 175 -20.71 -7.29 18.01
N MET A 176 -19.83 -7.95 18.78
CA MET A 176 -20.23 -8.93 19.79
C MET A 176 -21.10 -8.31 20.90
N LYS A 177 -20.76 -7.12 21.39
CA LYS A 177 -21.57 -6.40 22.38
C LYS A 177 -22.97 -6.04 21.84
N ARG A 178 -23.06 -5.67 20.56
CA ARG A 178 -24.33 -5.32 19.92
C ARG A 178 -25.23 -6.54 19.73
N VAL A 179 -24.69 -7.66 19.26
CA VAL A 179 -25.43 -8.94 19.15
C VAL A 179 -25.94 -9.39 20.53
N LYS A 180 -25.11 -9.28 21.58
CA LYS A 180 -25.54 -9.58 22.96
C LYS A 180 -26.62 -8.62 23.49
N ALA A 181 -26.67 -7.39 23.00
CA ALA A 181 -27.69 -6.41 23.39
C ALA A 181 -29.00 -6.60 22.63
N GLU A 182 -28.94 -6.99 21.35
CA GLU A 182 -30.09 -7.35 20.52
C GLU A 182 -30.75 -8.65 21.00
N ASN A 183 -29.99 -9.56 21.62
CA ASN A 183 -30.52 -10.77 22.28
C ASN A 183 -31.05 -10.57 23.71
N ARG A 184 -31.08 -9.33 24.24
CA ARG A 184 -31.72 -9.02 25.52
C ARG A 184 -33.07 -8.35 25.25
N ASP A 185 -34.07 -8.65 26.09
CA ASP A 185 -35.40 -8.04 26.00
C ASP A 185 -35.33 -6.52 25.87
N TRP A 186 -36.16 -6.00 24.96
CA TRP A 186 -36.24 -4.60 24.57
C TRP A 186 -36.45 -3.70 25.78
N ARG A 187 -35.59 -2.68 25.95
CA ARG A 187 -35.78 -1.59 26.93
C ARG A 187 -36.11 -0.29 26.21
N PRO A 188 -37.00 0.57 26.76
CA PRO A 188 -37.36 1.82 26.13
C PRO A 188 -36.17 2.78 26.05
N PHE A 189 -36.06 3.46 24.92
CA PHE A 189 -35.01 4.40 24.50
C PHE A 189 -34.66 5.46 25.55
N GLY A 190 -33.37 5.54 25.92
CA GLY A 190 -32.80 6.71 26.57
C GLY A 190 -32.39 7.78 25.54
N PHE A 191 -33.12 8.90 25.51
CA PHE A 191 -32.92 10.02 24.57
C PHE A 191 -31.60 10.83 24.75
N GLY A 192 -30.67 10.40 25.62
CA GLY A 192 -29.46 11.16 25.96
C GLY A 192 -28.13 10.72 25.31
N GLY A 193 -28.10 9.60 24.56
CA GLY A 193 -26.83 9.00 24.09
C GLY A 193 -26.20 9.65 22.85
N GLY A 194 -26.99 10.28 21.98
CA GLY A 194 -26.53 10.77 20.68
C GLY A 194 -25.61 11.99 20.76
N LEU A 195 -25.93 12.94 21.65
CA LEU A 195 -25.16 14.17 21.82
C LEU A 195 -23.76 13.87 22.39
N ASN A 196 -23.69 13.06 23.45
CA ASN A 196 -22.44 12.65 24.07
C ASN A 196 -21.55 11.85 23.12
N ALA A 197 -22.14 10.97 22.29
CA ALA A 197 -21.40 10.24 21.26
C ALA A 197 -20.89 11.14 20.11
N SER A 198 -21.60 12.22 19.79
CA SER A 198 -21.16 13.22 18.81
C SER A 198 -20.00 14.06 19.34
N ILE A 199 -20.11 14.50 20.60
CA ILE A 199 -19.05 15.24 21.31
C ILE A 199 -17.78 14.39 21.41
N ASP A 200 -17.88 13.13 21.85
CA ASP A 200 -16.74 12.20 21.94
C ASP A 200 -16.05 11.98 20.58
N LYS A 201 -16.83 11.88 19.49
CA LYS A 201 -16.26 11.81 18.13
C LYS A 201 -15.54 13.10 17.73
N GLY A 202 -16.09 14.25 18.09
CA GLY A 202 -15.48 15.56 17.85
C GLY A 202 -14.15 15.72 18.59
N VAL A 203 -14.13 15.38 19.89
CA VAL A 203 -12.94 15.42 20.73
C VAL A 203 -11.85 14.51 20.17
N LYS A 204 -12.18 13.25 19.82
CA LYS A 204 -11.24 12.31 19.18
C LYS A 204 -10.68 12.84 17.86
N LYS A 205 -11.51 13.52 17.06
CA LYS A 205 -11.06 14.14 15.79
C LYS A 205 -10.02 15.22 16.07
N ILE A 206 -10.28 16.09 17.06
CA ILE A 206 -9.36 17.16 17.45
C ILE A 206 -8.06 16.58 18.01
N GLU A 207 -8.13 15.55 18.85
CA GLU A 207 -6.95 14.89 19.41
C GLU A 207 -6.07 14.26 18.33
N MET A 208 -6.66 13.56 17.36
CA MET A 208 -5.93 13.01 16.21
C MET A 208 -5.26 14.12 15.38
N ALA A 209 -5.97 15.23 15.13
CA ALA A 209 -5.43 16.35 14.37
C ALA A 209 -4.27 17.05 15.12
N LYS A 210 -4.41 17.26 16.43
CA LYS A 210 -3.35 17.81 17.29
C LYS A 210 -2.11 16.92 17.24
N LYS A 211 -2.28 15.62 17.42
CA LYS A 211 -1.18 14.65 17.37
C LYS A 211 -0.44 14.67 16.02
N ALA A 212 -1.16 14.75 14.91
CA ALA A 212 -0.59 14.86 13.58
C ALA A 212 0.21 16.17 13.41
N PHE A 213 -0.36 17.28 13.85
CA PHE A 213 0.27 18.60 13.83
C PHE A 213 1.53 18.65 14.70
N ASP A 214 1.47 18.14 15.93
CA ASP A 214 2.59 18.10 16.86
C ASP A 214 3.73 17.24 16.30
N ARG A 215 3.42 16.08 15.72
CA ARG A 215 4.44 15.24 15.07
C ARG A 215 5.07 15.94 13.87
N TYR A 216 4.27 16.60 13.03
CA TYR A 216 4.77 17.38 11.89
C TYR A 216 5.69 18.53 12.31
N ARG A 217 5.42 19.15 13.48
CA ARG A 217 6.24 20.26 13.99
C ARG A 217 7.54 19.78 14.64
N VAL A 218 7.50 18.66 15.37
CA VAL A 218 8.61 18.21 16.22
C VAL A 218 9.56 17.26 15.50
N ASP A 219 9.06 16.35 14.66
CA ASP A 219 9.87 15.32 14.01
C ASP A 219 10.24 15.74 12.58
N PRO A 220 11.52 16.09 12.31
CA PRO A 220 11.97 16.51 10.99
C PRO A 220 11.90 15.40 9.94
N ASP A 221 12.07 14.14 10.33
CA ASP A 221 12.02 12.99 9.41
C ASP A 221 10.57 12.72 9.00
N TYR A 222 9.64 12.79 9.95
CA TYR A 222 8.21 12.70 9.65
C TYR A 222 7.76 13.86 8.77
N LYS A 223 8.18 15.09 9.08
CA LYS A 223 7.89 16.28 8.26
C LYS A 223 8.37 16.08 6.83
N PHE A 224 9.63 15.67 6.67
CA PHE A 224 10.23 15.43 5.36
C PHE A 224 9.46 14.37 4.58
N PHE A 225 9.15 13.23 5.20
CA PHE A 225 8.37 12.17 4.57
C PHE A 225 6.96 12.65 4.18
N HIS A 226 6.27 13.36 5.07
CA HIS A 226 4.94 13.93 4.84
C HIS A 226 4.94 14.92 3.65
N ASP A 227 5.93 15.80 3.59
CA ASP A 227 6.07 16.79 2.52
C ASP A 227 6.35 16.10 1.17
N ARG A 228 7.21 15.07 1.16
CA ARG A 228 7.51 14.28 -0.05
C ARG A 228 6.31 13.47 -0.54
N VAL A 229 5.50 12.91 0.36
CA VAL A 229 4.22 12.27 0.01
C VAL A 229 3.27 13.29 -0.59
N SER A 230 3.18 14.49 0.01
CA SER A 230 2.32 15.57 -0.49
C SER A 230 2.76 16.06 -1.87
N ASP A 231 4.07 16.19 -2.11
CA ASP A 231 4.66 16.54 -3.41
C ASP A 231 4.28 15.52 -4.48
N LEU A 232 4.45 14.23 -4.18
CA LEU A 232 4.16 13.16 -5.13
C LEU A 232 2.69 13.17 -5.54
N PHE A 233 1.76 13.27 -4.59
CA PHE A 233 0.33 13.40 -4.91
C PHE A 233 0.06 14.66 -5.73
N ALA A 234 0.58 15.83 -5.34
CA ALA A 234 0.34 17.07 -6.06
C ALA A 234 0.85 17.01 -7.50
N ASN A 235 2.06 16.47 -7.73
CA ASN A 235 2.64 16.33 -9.06
C ASN A 235 1.84 15.35 -9.91
N CYS A 236 1.50 14.16 -9.38
CA CYS A 236 0.67 13.20 -10.12
C CYS A 236 -0.69 13.78 -10.46
N LEU A 237 -1.36 14.48 -9.54
CA LEU A 237 -2.68 15.07 -9.81
C LEU A 237 -2.63 16.18 -10.87
N LYS A 238 -1.57 16.99 -10.91
CA LYS A 238 -1.37 17.99 -11.97
C LYS A 238 -1.20 17.32 -13.33
N LEU A 239 -0.33 16.31 -13.41
CA LEU A 239 -0.13 15.53 -14.64
C LEU A 239 -1.41 14.84 -15.09
N ASP A 240 -2.15 14.22 -14.16
CA ASP A 240 -3.41 13.55 -14.44
C ASP A 240 -4.47 14.53 -14.99
N LEU A 241 -4.49 15.77 -14.51
CA LEU A 241 -5.37 16.81 -15.06
C LEU A 241 -4.98 17.22 -16.48
N ASP A 242 -3.69 17.32 -16.78
CA ASP A 242 -3.22 17.64 -18.12
C ASP A 242 -3.52 16.48 -19.10
N LEU A 243 -3.38 15.23 -18.64
CA LEU A 243 -3.81 14.04 -19.41
C LEU A 243 -5.33 14.00 -19.62
N LEU A 244 -6.12 14.41 -18.62
CA LEU A 244 -7.56 14.52 -18.74
C LEU A 244 -7.95 15.57 -19.79
N ARG A 245 -7.29 16.74 -19.78
CA ARG A 245 -7.50 17.80 -20.78
C ARG A 245 -7.09 17.37 -22.19
N ALA A 246 -6.08 16.52 -22.29
CA ALA A 246 -5.62 15.92 -23.55
C ALA A 246 -6.42 14.67 -23.97
N GLU A 247 -7.50 14.33 -23.25
CA GLU A 247 -8.36 13.15 -23.49
C GLU A 247 -7.62 11.79 -23.44
N LYS A 248 -6.42 11.73 -22.83
CA LYS A 248 -5.61 10.51 -22.67
C LYS A 248 -6.00 9.72 -21.42
N LEU A 249 -7.24 9.23 -21.38
CA LEU A 249 -7.84 8.61 -20.19
C LEU A 249 -7.13 7.33 -19.72
N THR A 250 -6.46 6.60 -20.62
CA THR A 250 -5.77 5.35 -20.30
C THR A 250 -4.44 5.56 -19.56
N GLU A 251 -3.87 6.76 -19.63
CA GLU A 251 -2.60 7.11 -19.00
C GLU A 251 -2.77 7.74 -17.61
N ILE A 252 -4.01 8.07 -17.22
CA ILE A 252 -4.33 8.68 -15.93
C ILE A 252 -3.93 7.74 -14.79
N SER A 253 -3.18 8.27 -13.84
CA SER A 253 -2.71 7.52 -12.68
C SER A 253 -3.84 7.25 -11.68
N LEU A 254 -3.62 6.28 -10.79
CA LEU A 254 -4.54 6.01 -9.68
C LEU A 254 -4.31 6.95 -8.46
N ALA A 255 -3.57 8.06 -8.62
CA ALA A 255 -3.32 9.01 -7.54
C ALA A 255 -4.63 9.61 -7.00
N ALA A 256 -5.54 10.05 -7.88
CA ALA A 256 -6.84 10.61 -7.48
C ALA A 256 -7.74 9.63 -6.71
N LYS A 257 -7.63 8.32 -7.01
CA LYS A 257 -8.34 7.25 -6.29
C LYS A 257 -7.91 7.18 -4.82
N TRP A 258 -6.62 7.35 -4.55
CA TRP A 258 -6.05 7.15 -3.22
C TRP A 258 -5.72 8.45 -2.47
N CYS A 259 -5.78 9.61 -3.14
CA CYS A 259 -5.67 10.91 -2.50
C CYS A 259 -6.76 11.06 -1.43
N PRO A 260 -6.39 11.37 -0.17
CA PRO A 260 -7.36 11.61 0.89
C PRO A 260 -8.29 12.75 0.52
N SER A 261 -9.60 12.49 0.60
CA SER A 261 -10.60 13.55 0.55
C SER A 261 -10.73 14.23 1.91
N LEU A 262 -11.23 15.47 1.91
CA LEU A 262 -11.55 16.20 3.13
C LEU A 262 -12.39 15.32 4.08
N ASP A 263 -12.01 15.26 5.34
CA ASP A 263 -12.68 14.48 6.39
C ASP A 263 -12.69 12.95 6.17
N SER A 264 -11.92 12.46 5.20
CA SER A 264 -11.67 11.03 5.05
C SER A 264 -10.96 10.46 6.28
N SER A 265 -10.98 9.13 6.41
CA SER A 265 -10.35 8.46 7.54
C SER A 265 -8.86 8.78 7.65
N PHE A 266 -8.14 8.83 6.53
CA PHE A 266 -6.73 9.22 6.50
C PHE A 266 -6.54 10.71 6.76
N ASP A 267 -7.34 11.58 6.15
CA ASP A 267 -7.23 13.03 6.33
C ASP A 267 -7.40 13.45 7.80
N LYS A 268 -8.40 12.89 8.50
CA LYS A 268 -8.62 13.13 9.94
C LYS A 268 -7.43 12.80 10.84
N ARG A 269 -6.48 11.99 10.35
CA ARG A 269 -5.33 11.50 11.11
C ARG A 269 -4.01 12.07 10.62
N THR A 270 -3.91 12.43 9.34
CA THR A 270 -2.66 12.82 8.71
C THR A 270 -2.66 14.28 8.26
N LEU A 271 -3.84 14.89 8.10
CA LEU A 271 -4.02 16.25 7.55
C LEU A 271 -3.47 16.43 6.13
N LEU A 272 -3.24 15.32 5.42
CA LEU A 272 -2.58 15.30 4.11
C LEU A 272 -3.40 16.01 3.02
N CYS A 273 -4.73 16.10 3.16
CA CYS A 273 -5.56 16.77 2.15
C CYS A 273 -5.22 18.27 2.05
N GLU A 274 -4.92 18.91 3.18
CA GLU A 274 -4.56 20.33 3.20
C GLU A 274 -3.22 20.60 2.51
N THR A 275 -2.19 19.81 2.83
CA THR A 275 -0.85 20.00 2.26
C THR A 275 -0.82 19.69 0.77
N ILE A 276 -1.53 18.65 0.32
CA ILE A 276 -1.70 18.37 -1.11
C ILE A 276 -2.41 19.54 -1.78
N ALA A 277 -3.52 20.03 -1.21
CA ALA A 277 -4.28 21.13 -1.79
C ALA A 277 -3.43 22.40 -1.94
N LYS A 278 -2.67 22.78 -0.91
CA LYS A 278 -1.75 23.93 -0.93
C LYS A 278 -0.65 23.79 -1.99
N LYS A 279 -0.18 22.57 -2.27
CA LYS A 279 0.82 22.30 -3.33
C LYS A 279 0.23 22.27 -4.74
N VAL A 280 -1.04 21.86 -4.87
CA VAL A 280 -1.77 21.89 -6.15
C VAL A 280 -2.15 23.32 -6.53
N PHE A 281 -2.58 24.12 -5.56
CA PHE A 281 -2.96 25.52 -5.72
C PHE A 281 -2.10 26.44 -4.82
N PRO A 282 -0.83 26.69 -5.17
CA PRO A 282 0.06 27.55 -4.39
C PRO A 282 -0.48 28.98 -4.31
N ARG A 283 -0.25 29.63 -3.17
CA ARG A 283 -0.72 31.00 -2.92
C ARG A 283 -0.05 31.99 -3.87
N GLU A 284 1.21 31.75 -4.18
CA GLU A 284 2.06 32.61 -5.00
C GLU A 284 1.61 32.68 -6.46
N LEU A 285 0.86 31.67 -6.93
CA LEU A 285 0.40 31.57 -8.31
C LEU A 285 -1.04 32.09 -8.50
N CYS A 286 -1.71 32.51 -7.42
CA CYS A 286 -3.12 32.85 -7.43
C CYS A 286 -3.38 34.21 -6.75
N PRO A 287 -3.54 35.29 -7.53
CA PRO A 287 -3.84 36.63 -7.02
C PRO A 287 -5.09 36.67 -6.11
N GLU A 288 -6.04 35.76 -6.34
CA GLU A 288 -7.28 35.62 -5.54
C GLU A 288 -7.03 35.27 -4.06
N TYR A 289 -5.81 34.85 -3.68
CA TYR A 289 -5.43 34.48 -2.32
C TYR A 289 -4.54 35.52 -1.62
N GLU A 290 -4.27 36.65 -2.28
CA GLU A 290 -3.58 37.77 -1.67
C GLU A 290 -4.42 38.38 -0.55
N GLY A 291 -3.82 38.63 0.61
CA GLY A 291 -4.51 39.19 1.78
C GLY A 291 -5.51 38.26 2.51
N ILE A 292 -5.78 37.06 2.01
CA ILE A 292 -6.66 36.09 2.68
C ILE A 292 -5.96 35.44 3.88
N GLU A 293 -6.71 35.24 4.97
CA GLU A 293 -6.26 34.51 6.16
C GLU A 293 -5.96 33.03 5.85
N ASP A 294 -4.92 32.48 6.48
CA ASP A 294 -4.43 31.13 6.21
C ASP A 294 -5.50 30.03 6.38
N ALA A 295 -6.40 30.19 7.36
CA ALA A 295 -7.52 29.27 7.58
C ALA A 295 -8.54 29.28 6.43
N HIS A 296 -8.86 30.48 5.93
CA HIS A 296 -9.77 30.70 4.79
C HIS A 296 -9.15 30.19 3.49
N TYR A 297 -7.85 30.46 3.29
CA TYR A 297 -7.08 29.91 2.17
C TYR A 297 -7.10 28.38 2.18
N ALA A 298 -6.76 27.74 3.32
CA ALA A 298 -6.77 26.29 3.48
C ALA A 298 -8.15 25.68 3.19
N TYR A 299 -9.24 26.34 3.61
CA TYR A 299 -10.60 25.91 3.25
C TYR A 299 -10.85 25.95 1.73
N ARG A 300 -10.53 27.09 1.08
CA ARG A 300 -10.77 27.27 -0.36
C ARG A 300 -10.00 26.26 -1.21
N VAL A 301 -8.70 26.08 -0.96
CA VAL A 301 -7.89 25.13 -1.75
C VAL A 301 -8.33 23.69 -1.56
N ARG A 302 -8.79 23.29 -0.36
CA ARG A 302 -9.31 21.94 -0.12
C ARG A 302 -10.61 21.68 -0.87
N ASP A 303 -11.51 22.67 -0.93
CA ASP A 303 -12.74 22.54 -1.71
C ASP A 303 -12.46 22.55 -3.23
N GLN A 304 -11.51 23.38 -3.69
CA GLN A 304 -11.04 23.35 -5.08
C GLN A 304 -10.41 22.02 -5.45
N LEU A 305 -9.51 21.47 -4.61
CA LEU A 305 -8.93 20.14 -4.82
C LEU A 305 -10.03 19.09 -4.99
N ARG A 306 -11.07 19.14 -4.17
CA ARG A 306 -12.20 18.22 -4.31
C ARG A 306 -12.95 18.44 -5.63
N LYS A 307 -13.41 19.66 -5.89
CA LYS A 307 -14.34 19.97 -7.01
C LYS A 307 -13.66 19.97 -8.38
N GLN A 308 -12.49 20.57 -8.49
CA GLN A 308 -11.80 20.81 -9.75
C GLN A 308 -10.82 19.69 -10.11
N VAL A 309 -10.34 18.92 -9.12
CA VAL A 309 -9.30 17.89 -9.34
C VAL A 309 -9.85 16.49 -9.10
N LEU A 310 -10.22 16.17 -7.86
CA LEU A 310 -10.57 14.80 -7.49
C LEU A 310 -11.88 14.34 -8.14
N VAL A 311 -12.91 15.19 -8.22
CA VAL A 311 -14.19 14.79 -8.83
C VAL A 311 -14.04 14.48 -10.33
N PRO A 312 -13.47 15.36 -11.18
CA PRO A 312 -13.29 15.06 -12.60
C PRO A 312 -12.41 13.84 -12.84
N LEU A 313 -11.28 13.72 -12.14
CA LEU A 313 -10.38 12.58 -12.30
C LEU A 313 -11.02 11.26 -11.87
N ARG A 314 -11.81 11.23 -10.79
CA ARG A 314 -12.50 10.02 -10.35
C ARG A 314 -13.64 9.60 -11.28
N VAL A 315 -14.28 10.55 -11.96
CA VAL A 315 -15.24 10.28 -13.03
C VAL A 315 -14.52 9.66 -14.23
N ALA A 316 -13.41 10.25 -14.66
CA ALA A 316 -12.58 9.73 -15.76
C ALA A 316 -12.02 8.33 -15.50
N LEU A 317 -11.69 8.02 -14.23
CA LEU A 317 -11.27 6.69 -13.78
C LEU A 317 -12.42 5.69 -13.61
N GLU A 318 -13.67 6.11 -13.80
CA GLU A 318 -14.89 5.29 -13.71
C GLU A 318 -14.99 4.52 -12.38
N LEU A 319 -14.66 5.18 -11.26
CA LEU A 319 -14.68 4.55 -9.95
C LEU A 319 -16.12 4.26 -9.48
N PRO A 320 -16.40 3.06 -8.92
CA PRO A 320 -17.76 2.69 -8.50
C PRO A 320 -18.32 3.65 -7.44
N GLU A 321 -17.48 4.23 -6.57
CA GLU A 321 -17.89 5.17 -5.54
C GLU A 321 -18.52 6.46 -6.09
N VAL A 322 -18.17 6.86 -7.31
CA VAL A 322 -18.74 8.05 -7.97
C VAL A 322 -20.21 7.80 -8.30
N TYR A 323 -20.51 6.66 -8.91
CA TYR A 323 -21.86 6.22 -9.27
C TYR A 323 -22.71 5.94 -8.03
N ILE A 324 -22.15 5.19 -7.07
CA ILE A 324 -22.81 4.88 -5.78
C ILE A 324 -23.15 6.18 -5.03
N GLY A 325 -22.25 7.16 -5.02
CA GLY A 325 -22.48 8.46 -4.36
C GLY A 325 -23.61 9.26 -5.00
N ARG A 326 -23.81 9.14 -6.31
CA ARG A 326 -24.89 9.76 -7.08
C ARG A 326 -26.18 8.95 -7.10
N LYS A 327 -26.18 7.72 -6.53
CA LYS A 327 -27.25 6.72 -6.66
C LYS A 327 -27.54 6.33 -8.11
N ASP A 328 -26.56 6.49 -8.98
CA ASP A 328 -26.65 6.18 -10.41
C ASP A 328 -26.13 4.75 -10.66
N TRP A 329 -26.92 3.76 -10.25
CA TRP A 329 -26.52 2.35 -10.33
C TRP A 329 -26.50 1.84 -11.78
N GLY A 330 -27.39 2.38 -12.63
CA GLY A 330 -27.55 2.01 -14.04
C GLY A 330 -26.32 2.31 -14.91
N SER A 331 -25.45 3.21 -14.47
CA SER A 331 -24.25 3.60 -15.23
C SER A 331 -22.96 2.91 -14.76
N ILE A 332 -23.02 1.99 -13.78
CA ILE A 332 -21.83 1.32 -13.24
C ILE A 332 -21.21 0.39 -14.30
N PRO A 333 -19.91 0.57 -14.66
CA PRO A 333 -19.22 -0.32 -15.59
C PRO A 333 -18.60 -1.51 -14.83
N TYR A 334 -19.40 -2.57 -14.60
CA TYR A 334 -18.98 -3.76 -13.83
C TYR A 334 -17.69 -4.42 -14.34
N ASN A 335 -17.45 -4.40 -15.66
CA ASN A 335 -16.23 -4.91 -16.29
C ASN A 335 -14.93 -4.22 -15.82
N ARG A 336 -15.01 -2.97 -15.34
CA ARG A 336 -13.84 -2.23 -14.82
C ARG A 336 -13.71 -2.26 -13.31
N VAL A 337 -14.73 -2.76 -12.60
CA VAL A 337 -14.70 -2.85 -11.15
C VAL A 337 -13.67 -3.91 -10.72
N ALA A 338 -12.66 -3.47 -9.98
CA ALA A 338 -11.64 -4.37 -9.45
C ALA A 338 -12.24 -5.40 -8.47
N SER A 339 -11.68 -6.62 -8.39
CA SER A 339 -12.20 -7.72 -7.57
C SER A 339 -12.42 -7.36 -6.10
N VAL A 340 -11.48 -6.61 -5.49
CA VAL A 340 -11.59 -6.16 -4.09
C VAL A 340 -12.78 -5.21 -3.92
N ALA A 341 -13.02 -4.31 -4.87
CA ALA A 341 -14.18 -3.42 -4.84
C ALA A 341 -15.48 -4.21 -5.07
N MET A 342 -15.44 -5.22 -5.95
CA MET A 342 -16.56 -6.13 -6.19
C MET A 342 -16.99 -6.82 -4.89
N LYS A 343 -16.03 -7.37 -4.12
CA LYS A 343 -16.31 -7.97 -2.80
C LYS A 343 -16.89 -6.97 -1.81
N ILE A 344 -16.38 -5.73 -1.78
CA ILE A 344 -16.85 -4.70 -0.82
C ILE A 344 -18.28 -4.23 -1.13
N TYR A 345 -18.63 -4.10 -2.42
CA TYR A 345 -19.90 -3.51 -2.84
C TYR A 345 -20.95 -4.52 -3.30
N LYS A 346 -20.64 -5.83 -3.31
CA LYS A 346 -21.53 -6.93 -3.69
C LYS A 346 -22.95 -6.79 -3.14
N GLU A 347 -23.10 -6.64 -1.82
CA GLU A 347 -24.41 -6.48 -1.18
C GLU A 347 -25.19 -5.27 -1.72
N LYS A 348 -24.50 -4.18 -2.03
CA LYS A 348 -25.14 -2.99 -2.59
C LYS A 348 -25.54 -3.19 -4.05
N PHE A 349 -24.70 -3.83 -4.85
CA PHE A 349 -25.03 -4.17 -6.23
C PHE A 349 -26.24 -5.09 -6.29
N MET A 350 -26.27 -6.15 -5.47
CA MET A 350 -27.43 -7.03 -5.35
C MET A 350 -28.69 -6.29 -4.88
N LYS A 351 -28.57 -5.30 -4.00
CA LYS A 351 -29.73 -4.57 -3.47
C LYS A 351 -30.32 -3.54 -4.45
N TYR A 352 -29.47 -2.87 -5.25
CA TYR A 352 -29.88 -1.70 -6.01
C TYR A 352 -29.79 -1.89 -7.54
N ASP A 353 -29.12 -2.91 -8.03
CA ASP A 353 -28.93 -3.20 -9.46
C ASP A 353 -28.79 -4.71 -9.71
N GLU A 354 -29.75 -5.47 -9.17
CA GLU A 354 -29.72 -6.93 -9.10
C GLU A 354 -29.63 -7.57 -10.50
N ASP A 355 -30.48 -7.14 -11.43
CA ASP A 355 -30.61 -7.77 -12.75
C ASP A 355 -29.33 -7.64 -13.59
N ARG A 356 -28.79 -6.41 -13.71
CA ARG A 356 -27.55 -6.16 -14.47
C ARG A 356 -26.35 -6.82 -13.80
N PHE A 357 -26.33 -6.85 -12.47
CA PHE A 357 -25.24 -7.50 -11.75
C PHE A 357 -25.27 -9.02 -11.94
N LYS A 358 -26.44 -9.66 -11.87
CA LYS A 358 -26.61 -11.09 -12.18
C LYS A 358 -26.23 -11.40 -13.63
N GLU A 359 -26.68 -10.59 -14.58
CA GLU A 359 -26.30 -10.75 -15.99
C GLU A 359 -24.78 -10.66 -16.18
N TYR A 360 -24.13 -9.72 -15.50
CA TYR A 360 -22.67 -9.62 -15.51
C TYR A 360 -21.99 -10.88 -14.95
N LEU A 361 -22.46 -11.41 -13.81
CA LEU A 361 -21.90 -12.63 -13.22
C LEU A 361 -22.06 -13.84 -14.16
N GLU A 362 -23.20 -13.95 -14.85
CA GLU A 362 -23.41 -15.00 -15.86
C GLU A 362 -22.49 -14.83 -17.07
N LYS A 363 -22.24 -13.60 -17.53
CA LYS A 363 -21.24 -13.34 -18.57
C LYS A 363 -19.83 -13.73 -18.14
N VAL A 364 -19.48 -13.55 -16.87
CA VAL A 364 -18.18 -13.99 -16.32
C VAL A 364 -18.11 -15.52 -16.27
N LYS A 365 -19.16 -16.22 -15.80
CA LYS A 365 -19.25 -17.70 -15.85
C LYS A 365 -19.04 -18.26 -17.25
N GLN A 366 -19.63 -17.60 -18.24
CA GLN A 366 -19.53 -18.00 -19.65
C GLN A 366 -18.18 -17.63 -20.29
N GLY A 367 -17.26 -16.98 -19.55
CA GLY A 367 -15.98 -16.49 -20.07
C GLY A 367 -16.08 -15.29 -21.02
N LYS A 368 -17.27 -14.69 -21.17
CA LYS A 368 -17.51 -13.51 -22.03
C LYS A 368 -17.08 -12.20 -21.38
N ALA A 369 -16.92 -12.19 -20.06
CA ALA A 369 -16.39 -11.07 -19.29
C ALA A 369 -15.34 -11.58 -18.30
N LYS A 370 -14.45 -10.70 -17.84
CA LYS A 370 -13.38 -11.03 -16.89
C LYS A 370 -13.43 -10.13 -15.67
N ILE A 371 -13.25 -10.72 -14.49
CA ILE A 371 -13.03 -9.97 -13.24
C ILE A 371 -11.53 -9.71 -13.10
N ALA A 372 -11.16 -8.45 -12.84
CA ALA A 372 -9.77 -8.09 -12.58
C ALA A 372 -9.35 -8.59 -11.18
N ALA A 373 -8.91 -9.86 -11.11
CA ALA A 373 -8.50 -10.55 -9.88
C ALA A 373 -6.99 -10.49 -9.58
N GLY A 374 -6.18 -9.79 -10.40
CA GLY A 374 -4.71 -9.83 -10.31
C GLY A 374 -4.09 -9.35 -8.98
N ALA A 375 -4.88 -8.74 -8.10
CA ALA A 375 -4.45 -8.32 -6.76
C ALA A 375 -4.79 -9.33 -5.64
N LEU A 376 -5.55 -10.39 -5.94
CA LEU A 376 -5.95 -11.41 -4.98
C LEU A 376 -4.97 -12.59 -5.00
N LEU A 377 -4.63 -13.09 -3.81
CA LEU A 377 -3.79 -14.28 -3.67
C LEU A 377 -4.64 -15.56 -3.67
N PRO A 378 -4.10 -16.72 -4.10
CA PRO A 378 -4.86 -17.97 -4.13
C PRO A 378 -5.55 -18.32 -2.81
N HIS A 379 -4.86 -18.15 -1.67
CA HIS A 379 -5.44 -18.40 -0.35
C HIS A 379 -6.59 -17.45 0.01
N GLN A 380 -6.62 -16.24 -0.55
CA GLN A 380 -7.71 -15.27 -0.32
C GLN A 380 -8.96 -15.63 -1.10
N ILE A 381 -8.79 -16.22 -2.28
CA ILE A 381 -9.89 -16.75 -3.10
C ILE A 381 -10.48 -17.96 -2.37
N ILE A 382 -9.65 -18.92 -1.97
CA ILE A 382 -10.08 -20.10 -1.21
C ILE A 382 -10.75 -19.69 0.11
N GLY A 383 -10.15 -18.77 0.86
CA GLY A 383 -10.75 -18.27 2.10
C GLY A 383 -12.12 -17.63 1.89
N ALA A 384 -12.37 -17.00 0.73
CA ALA A 384 -13.67 -16.43 0.41
C ALA A 384 -14.73 -17.49 0.02
N LEU A 385 -14.33 -18.69 -0.42
CA LEU A 385 -15.25 -19.81 -0.65
C LEU A 385 -15.77 -20.42 0.65
N ASN A 386 -14.96 -20.37 1.71
CA ASN A 386 -15.28 -20.96 3.02
C ASN A 386 -16.11 -20.04 3.93
N ASP A 387 -16.28 -18.76 3.58
CA ASP A 387 -17.17 -17.84 4.32
C ASP A 387 -18.63 -18.21 4.00
N THR A 388 -19.24 -19.07 4.83
CA THR A 388 -20.58 -19.66 4.66
C THR A 388 -21.75 -18.66 4.68
N ASP A 389 -21.52 -17.40 5.04
CA ASP A 389 -22.53 -16.32 5.10
C ASP A 389 -22.64 -15.54 3.78
N ASP A 390 -21.68 -15.67 2.85
CA ASP A 390 -21.50 -14.72 1.74
C ASP A 390 -21.30 -15.43 0.39
N GLY A 391 -22.28 -16.30 0.03
CA GLY A 391 -22.38 -17.08 -1.21
C GLY A 391 -21.25 -16.84 -2.21
N GLY A 392 -20.28 -17.77 -2.24
CA GLY A 392 -18.99 -17.72 -2.94
C GLY A 392 -19.01 -17.51 -4.46
N GLN A 393 -20.17 -17.15 -5.02
CA GLN A 393 -20.43 -16.95 -6.45
C GLN A 393 -19.50 -15.95 -7.15
N VAL A 394 -18.78 -15.08 -6.45
CA VAL A 394 -17.77 -14.19 -7.06
C VAL A 394 -16.36 -14.77 -6.94
N ALA A 395 -16.11 -15.64 -5.96
CA ALA A 395 -14.83 -16.32 -5.76
C ALA A 395 -14.72 -17.60 -6.61
N GLU A 396 -15.85 -18.16 -7.04
CA GLU A 396 -15.94 -19.31 -7.96
C GLU A 396 -15.69 -18.93 -9.44
N LEU A 397 -15.66 -17.64 -9.76
CA LEU A 397 -15.51 -17.06 -11.10
C LEU A 397 -14.12 -16.48 -11.31
#